data_AF-A0A7V3AA19-F1
#
_entry.id   AF-A0A7V3AA19-F1
#
_cell.length_a   1.000
_cell.length_b   1.000
_cell.length_c   1.000
_cell.angle_alpha   90.00
_cell.angle_beta   90.00
_cell.angle_gamma   90.00
#
_symmetry.space_group_name_H-M   'P 1'
#
loop_
_entity.id
_entity.type
_entity.pdbx_description
1 polymer ?
#
loop_
_entity_poly.entity_id
_entity_poly.type
_entity_poly.pdbx_seq_one_letter_code
_entity_poly.pdbx_strand_id
1 'polypeptide(L)'
;MIRKNSGYIGWSKSKRAAEAEAEGKLPLSRAISAVASSAGVTRRQARAALLAVGPCEWHHTSGWARKTDYYSIATAVRYLRLAPVAAALDALGDWRGRVSQVLLAVQTLGLHERLAAATAIFSEIAAASGYHVNEVEDAYYYLG
;
A
#
# COMPACT_ATOMS: atom_id res chain seq x y z
N MET A 1 16.49 32.59 -8.88
CA MET A 1 16.18 31.94 -10.18
C MET A 1 16.96 30.62 -10.23
N ILE A 2 16.33 29.47 -10.00
CA ILE A 2 17.02 28.16 -9.98
C ILE A 2 17.23 27.72 -11.44
N ARG A 3 18.51 27.63 -11.88
CA ARG A 3 18.88 27.09 -13.20
C ARG A 3 18.44 25.62 -13.27
N LYS A 4 17.45 25.33 -14.10
CA LYS A 4 17.01 23.96 -14.45
C LYS A 4 17.95 23.41 -15.53
N ASN A 5 18.84 22.49 -15.17
CA ASN A 5 19.48 21.61 -16.16
C ASN A 5 18.59 20.38 -16.41
N SER A 6 18.71 19.78 -17.60
CA SER A 6 17.82 18.82 -18.27
C SER A 6 17.40 17.52 -17.53
N GLY A 7 17.64 17.40 -16.23
CA GLY A 7 17.19 16.27 -15.41
C GLY A 7 17.36 16.45 -13.90
N TYR A 8 17.82 17.61 -13.42
CA TYR A 8 18.19 17.83 -12.01
C TYR A 8 17.65 19.15 -11.47
N ILE A 9 17.28 19.15 -10.19
CA ILE A 9 16.99 20.35 -9.40
C ILE A 9 18.25 20.63 -8.56
N GLY A 10 19.04 21.62 -8.97
CA GLY A 10 20.35 21.90 -8.37
C GLY A 10 21.42 20.87 -8.75
N TRP A 11 22.36 20.59 -7.84
CA TRP A 11 23.53 19.74 -8.09
C TRP A 11 23.41 18.27 -7.61
N SER A 12 22.33 17.91 -6.90
CA SER A 12 22.31 16.66 -6.13
C SER A 12 21.03 15.83 -6.19
N LYS A 13 19.94 16.36 -6.77
CA LYS A 13 18.63 15.69 -6.80
C LYS A 13 18.04 15.69 -8.21
N SER A 14 17.67 14.52 -8.72
CA SER A 14 17.00 14.41 -10.01
C SER A 14 15.60 15.06 -9.94
N LYS A 15 15.09 15.54 -11.08
CA LYS A 15 13.73 16.11 -11.16
C LYS A 15 12.68 15.08 -10.72
N ARG A 16 12.85 13.82 -11.14
CA ARG A 16 11.97 12.70 -10.79
C ARG A 16 11.97 12.38 -9.30
N ALA A 17 13.13 12.49 -8.63
CA ALA A 17 13.20 12.34 -7.18
C ALA A 17 12.45 13.46 -6.46
N ALA A 18 12.45 14.69 -6.99
CA ALA A 18 11.66 15.77 -6.41
C ALA A 18 10.15 15.62 -6.67
N GLU A 19 9.77 15.17 -7.86
CA GLU A 19 8.38 14.84 -8.21
C GLU A 19 7.85 13.72 -7.29
N ALA A 20 8.64 12.67 -7.08
CA ALA A 20 8.36 11.60 -6.13
C ALA A 20 8.10 12.10 -4.69
N GLU A 21 8.95 13.00 -4.19
CA GLU A 21 8.76 13.58 -2.86
C GLU A 21 7.47 14.40 -2.78
N ALA A 22 7.10 15.11 -3.85
CA ALA A 22 5.84 15.85 -3.93
C ALA A 22 4.63 14.90 -3.96
N GLU A 23 4.77 13.69 -4.51
CA GLU A 23 3.77 12.61 -4.47
C GLU A 23 3.73 11.84 -3.13
N GLY A 24 4.53 12.24 -2.14
CA GLY A 24 4.57 11.57 -0.83
C GLY A 24 5.37 10.27 -0.82
N LYS A 25 6.27 10.08 -1.78
CA LYS A 25 7.24 8.98 -1.81
C LYS A 25 8.57 9.50 -1.30
N LEU A 26 9.12 8.87 -0.25
CA LEU A 26 10.33 9.36 0.42
C LEU A 26 11.38 8.26 0.56
N PRO A 27 12.69 8.62 0.65
CA PRO A 27 13.72 7.70 1.11
C PRO A 27 13.37 7.11 2.47
N LEU A 28 13.78 5.86 2.73
CA LEU A 28 13.39 5.09 3.92
C LEU A 28 13.50 5.88 5.24
N SER A 29 14.62 6.58 5.48
CA SER A 29 14.84 7.33 6.72
C SER A 29 13.79 8.43 6.96
N ARG A 30 13.37 9.12 5.89
CA ARG A 30 12.33 10.15 5.94
C ARG A 30 10.93 9.53 5.98
N ALA A 31 10.71 8.47 5.20
CA ALA A 31 9.45 7.75 5.17
C ALA A 31 9.06 7.20 6.55
N ILE A 32 10.01 6.67 7.32
CA ILE A 32 9.76 6.14 8.68
C ILE A 32 9.10 7.19 9.58
N SER A 33 9.63 8.42 9.59
CA SER A 33 9.09 9.48 10.45
C SER A 33 7.74 9.96 9.94
N ALA A 34 7.56 10.09 8.63
CA ALA A 34 6.28 10.50 8.06
C ALA A 34 5.17 9.47 8.34
N VAL A 35 5.43 8.18 8.11
CA VAL A 35 4.46 7.09 8.39
C VAL A 35 4.14 7.01 9.88
N ALA A 36 5.16 7.08 10.75
CA ALA A 36 4.94 7.03 12.21
C ALA A 36 3.99 8.15 12.67
N SER A 37 4.21 9.37 12.19
CA SER A 37 3.33 10.50 12.50
C SER A 37 1.93 10.35 11.88
N SER A 38 1.83 9.95 10.62
CA SER A 38 0.54 9.82 9.92
C SER A 38 -0.35 8.70 10.47
N ALA A 39 0.24 7.58 10.90
CA ALA A 39 -0.49 6.43 11.42
C ALA A 39 -0.58 6.40 12.96
N GLY A 40 0.06 7.33 13.67
CA GLY A 40 0.10 7.33 15.14
C GLY A 40 0.81 6.12 15.75
N VAL A 41 1.85 5.60 15.09
CA VAL A 41 2.58 4.38 15.51
C VAL A 41 4.04 4.68 15.85
N THR A 42 4.72 3.72 16.47
CA THR A 42 6.16 3.84 16.72
C THR A 42 6.96 3.83 15.41
N ARG A 43 8.14 4.47 15.40
CA ARG A 43 9.08 4.38 14.27
C ARG A 43 9.48 2.94 13.92
N ARG A 44 9.51 2.05 14.91
CA ARG A 44 9.78 0.61 14.72
C ARG A 44 8.67 -0.04 13.88
N GLN A 45 7.41 0.19 14.24
CA GLN A 45 6.25 -0.30 13.48
C GLN A 45 6.20 0.31 12.08
N ALA A 46 6.42 1.63 11.97
CA ALA A 46 6.48 2.31 10.67
C ALA A 46 7.56 1.73 9.76
N ARG A 47 8.77 1.47 10.29
CA ARG A 47 9.85 0.82 9.54
C ARG A 47 9.46 -0.59 9.09
N ALA A 48 8.88 -1.39 9.98
CA ALA A 48 8.43 -2.74 9.65
C ALA A 48 7.40 -2.72 8.51
N ALA A 49 6.41 -1.83 8.57
CA ALA A 49 5.41 -1.67 7.53
C ALA A 49 6.02 -1.25 6.18
N LEU A 50 6.93 -0.26 6.18
CA LEU A 50 7.63 0.18 4.97
C LEU A 50 8.44 -0.94 4.32
N LEU A 51 9.08 -1.79 5.13
CA LEU A 51 9.83 -2.93 4.62
C LEU A 51 8.92 -4.06 4.13
N ALA A 52 7.77 -4.27 4.78
CA ALA A 52 6.78 -5.26 4.37
C ALA A 52 6.14 -4.92 3.01
N VAL A 53 5.81 -3.65 2.77
CA VAL A 53 5.26 -3.20 1.47
C VAL A 53 6.34 -3.06 0.39
N GLY A 54 7.60 -2.91 0.78
CA GLY A 54 8.73 -2.74 -0.14
C GLY A 54 8.84 -1.34 -0.77
N PRO A 55 9.95 -1.06 -1.47
CA PRO A 55 10.12 0.18 -2.19
C PRO A 55 9.24 0.22 -3.46
N CYS A 56 8.66 1.39 -3.75
CA CYS A 56 7.79 1.58 -4.91
C CYS A 56 8.53 2.11 -6.15
N GLU A 57 9.69 2.71 -5.95
CA GLU A 57 10.54 3.25 -7.01
C GLU A 57 11.95 3.49 -6.46
N TRP A 58 12.89 3.75 -7.35
CA TRP A 58 14.26 4.08 -6.97
C TRP A 58 14.74 5.27 -7.79
N HIS A 59 15.59 6.10 -7.20
CA HIS A 59 16.17 7.27 -7.85
C HIS A 59 17.66 7.35 -7.61
N HIS A 60 18.39 7.89 -8.59
CA HIS A 60 19.76 8.33 -8.35
C HIS A 60 19.77 9.61 -7.52
N THR A 61 20.57 9.59 -6.46
CA THR A 61 20.80 10.73 -5.58
C THR A 61 22.30 10.99 -5.53
N SER A 62 22.71 12.26 -5.64
CA SER A 62 24.11 12.73 -5.76
C SER A 62 24.82 12.45 -7.10
N GLY A 63 25.94 13.16 -7.32
CA GLY A 63 26.78 13.03 -8.53
C GLY A 63 27.48 11.67 -8.70
N TRP A 64 27.52 10.84 -7.67
CA TRP A 64 28.09 9.48 -7.72
C TRP A 64 27.07 8.40 -8.10
N ALA A 65 25.91 8.80 -8.63
CA ALA A 65 24.85 7.88 -9.07
C ALA A 65 24.36 6.89 -7.99
N ARG A 66 24.46 7.25 -6.70
CA ARG A 66 23.98 6.37 -5.61
C ARG A 66 22.49 6.10 -5.76
N LYS A 67 22.12 4.83 -5.85
CA LYS A 67 20.73 4.37 -5.89
C LYS A 67 20.11 4.55 -4.50
N THR A 68 18.97 5.23 -4.44
CA THR A 68 18.17 5.39 -3.24
C THR A 68 16.76 4.90 -3.53
N ASP A 69 16.30 3.95 -2.74
CA ASP A 69 14.94 3.44 -2.82
C ASP A 69 13.95 4.37 -2.10
N TYR A 70 12.79 4.55 -2.71
CA TYR A 70 11.71 5.40 -2.24
C TYR A 70 10.50 4.56 -1.90
N TYR A 71 9.82 4.98 -0.84
CA TYR A 71 8.71 4.26 -0.24
C TYR A 71 7.48 5.16 -0.19
N SER A 72 6.33 4.60 -0.55
CA SER A 72 5.04 5.27 -0.49
C SER A 72 4.53 5.34 0.95
N ILE A 73 4.38 6.56 1.48
CA ILE A 73 3.80 6.78 2.81
C ILE A 73 2.37 6.23 2.86
N ALA A 74 1.55 6.54 1.86
CA ALA A 74 0.14 6.14 1.81
C ALA A 74 -0.01 4.61 1.80
N THR A 75 0.84 3.90 1.05
CA THR A 75 0.81 2.43 1.01
C THR A 75 1.18 1.82 2.36
N ALA A 76 2.21 2.33 3.04
CA ALA A 76 2.62 1.84 4.35
C ALA A 76 1.58 2.15 5.45
N VAL A 77 0.96 3.33 5.42
CA VAL A 77 -0.13 3.69 6.35
C VAL A 77 -1.34 2.78 6.12
N ARG A 78 -1.72 2.53 4.87
CA ARG A 78 -2.80 1.58 4.53
C ARG A 78 -2.47 0.17 5.00
N TYR A 79 -1.23 -0.29 4.82
CA TYR A 79 -0.77 -1.58 5.35
C TYR A 79 -0.95 -1.67 6.86
N LEU A 80 -0.52 -0.64 7.62
CA LEU A 80 -0.68 -0.63 9.08
C LEU A 80 -2.14 -0.72 9.53
N ARG A 81 -3.06 -0.13 8.77
CA ARG A 81 -4.51 -0.20 9.03
C ARG A 81 -5.07 -1.59 8.74
N LEU A 82 -4.69 -2.20 7.62
CA LEU A 82 -5.32 -3.42 7.11
C LEU A 82 -4.65 -4.71 7.60
N ALA A 83 -3.37 -4.67 7.98
CA ALA A 83 -2.65 -5.87 8.41
C ALA A 83 -3.29 -6.57 9.63
N PRO A 84 -3.79 -5.83 10.65
CA PRO A 84 -4.54 -6.46 11.74
C PRO A 84 -5.85 -7.12 11.28
N VAL A 85 -6.56 -6.48 10.34
CA VAL A 85 -7.80 -7.03 9.75
C VAL A 85 -7.49 -8.34 9.04
N ALA A 86 -6.50 -8.34 8.14
CA ALA A 86 -6.08 -9.55 7.42
C ALA A 86 -5.66 -10.67 8.38
N ALA A 87 -4.89 -10.36 9.42
CA ALA A 87 -4.48 -11.34 10.43
C ALA A 87 -5.66 -11.93 11.22
N ALA A 88 -6.67 -11.11 11.54
CA ALA A 88 -7.89 -11.58 12.19
C ALA A 88 -8.73 -12.46 11.26
N LEU A 89 -8.82 -12.10 9.97
CA LEU A 89 -9.48 -12.92 8.96
C LEU A 89 -8.77 -14.25 8.74
N ASP A 90 -7.44 -14.26 8.73
CA ASP A 90 -6.63 -15.49 8.61
C ASP A 90 -6.88 -16.47 9.77
N ALA A 91 -7.22 -15.96 10.96
CA ALA A 91 -7.60 -16.78 12.10
C ALA A 91 -8.98 -17.46 11.95
N LEU A 92 -9.85 -16.97 11.05
CA LEU A 92 -11.17 -17.55 10.75
C LEU A 92 -11.11 -18.65 9.67
N GLY A 93 -9.95 -18.84 9.04
CA GLY A 93 -9.72 -19.84 7.99
C GLY A 93 -9.31 -19.22 6.66
N ASP A 94 -9.44 -20.01 5.58
CA ASP A 94 -9.01 -19.60 4.23
C ASP A 94 -10.02 -18.66 3.54
N TRP A 95 -10.17 -17.45 4.09
CA TRP A 95 -11.08 -16.44 3.55
C TRP A 95 -10.64 -15.94 2.16
N ARG A 96 -9.32 -15.86 1.90
CA ARG A 96 -8.78 -15.43 0.60
C ARG A 96 -9.09 -16.44 -0.50
N GLY A 97 -8.89 -17.72 -0.23
CA GLY A 97 -9.24 -18.81 -1.16
C GLY A 97 -10.73 -18.79 -1.49
N ARG A 98 -11.58 -18.59 -0.48
CA ARG A 98 -13.04 -18.47 -0.67
C ARG A 98 -13.43 -17.29 -1.57
N VAL A 99 -12.90 -16.09 -1.31
CA VAL A 99 -13.16 -14.92 -2.17
C VAL A 99 -12.65 -15.17 -3.58
N SER A 100 -11.44 -15.71 -3.74
CA SER A 100 -10.85 -16.01 -5.04
C SER A 100 -11.71 -16.99 -5.86
N GLN A 101 -12.23 -18.04 -5.21
CA GLN A 101 -13.11 -19.03 -5.84
C GLN A 101 -14.41 -18.40 -6.33
N VAL A 102 -15.05 -17.54 -5.52
CA VAL A 102 -16.27 -16.83 -5.92
C VAL A 102 -15.97 -15.91 -7.11
N LEU A 103 -14.94 -15.07 -7.01
CA LEU A 103 -14.58 -14.13 -8.07
C LEU A 103 -14.22 -14.84 -9.38
N LEU A 104 -13.58 -16.02 -9.31
CA LEU A 104 -13.30 -16.86 -10.47
C LEU A 104 -14.57 -17.47 -11.07
N ALA A 105 -15.46 -18.01 -10.24
CA ALA A 105 -16.69 -18.66 -10.69
C ALA A 105 -17.64 -17.70 -11.41
N VAL A 106 -17.60 -16.41 -11.09
CA VAL A 106 -18.47 -15.41 -11.70
C VAL A 106 -17.86 -14.67 -12.89
N GLN A 107 -16.63 -14.99 -13.31
CA GLN A 107 -15.95 -14.23 -14.38
C GLN A 107 -16.71 -14.19 -15.71
N THR A 108 -17.50 -15.23 -16.00
CA THR A 108 -18.31 -15.37 -17.21
C THR A 108 -19.68 -14.66 -17.13
N LEU A 109 -20.06 -14.17 -15.94
CA LEU A 109 -21.34 -13.50 -15.71
C LEU A 109 -21.32 -12.03 -16.12
N GLY A 110 -22.50 -11.43 -16.19
CA GLY A 110 -22.66 -9.99 -16.42
C GLY A 110 -22.06 -9.14 -15.30
N LEU A 111 -21.75 -7.87 -15.57
CA LEU A 111 -21.17 -6.97 -14.56
C LEU A 111 -22.01 -6.89 -13.27
N HIS A 112 -23.33 -6.77 -13.38
CA HIS A 112 -24.22 -6.68 -12.23
C HIS A 112 -24.19 -7.94 -11.36
N GLU A 113 -24.18 -9.12 -11.98
CA GLU A 113 -24.14 -10.41 -11.30
C GLU A 113 -22.79 -10.61 -10.59
N ARG A 114 -21.69 -10.21 -11.23
CA ARG A 114 -20.35 -10.22 -10.62
C ARG A 114 -20.27 -9.32 -9.40
N LEU A 115 -20.79 -8.10 -9.49
CA LEU A 115 -20.81 -7.16 -8.37
C LEU A 115 -21.68 -7.69 -7.21
N ALA A 116 -22.83 -8.27 -7.52
CA ALA A 116 -23.70 -8.87 -6.50
C ALA A 116 -23.00 -10.03 -5.78
N ALA A 117 -22.36 -10.93 -6.52
CA ALA A 117 -21.64 -12.07 -5.94
C ALA A 117 -20.42 -11.63 -5.10
N ALA A 118 -19.63 -10.67 -5.58
CA ALA A 118 -18.52 -10.10 -4.83
C ALA A 118 -19.01 -9.43 -3.53
N THR A 119 -20.07 -8.63 -3.61
CA THR A 119 -20.67 -7.98 -2.43
C THR A 119 -21.18 -9.01 -1.42
N ALA A 120 -21.79 -10.10 -1.90
CA ALA A 120 -22.31 -11.15 -1.03
C ALA A 120 -21.20 -11.86 -0.25
N ILE A 121 -20.11 -12.27 -0.90
CA ILE A 121 -19.01 -12.98 -0.21
C ILE A 121 -18.29 -12.06 0.80
N PHE A 122 -18.06 -10.78 0.45
CA PHE A 122 -17.47 -9.84 1.40
C PHE A 122 -18.39 -9.54 2.58
N SER A 123 -19.70 -9.43 2.35
CA SER A 123 -20.69 -9.24 3.42
C SER A 123 -20.77 -10.43 4.37
N GLU A 124 -20.68 -11.65 3.85
CA GLU A 124 -20.65 -12.87 4.65
C GLU A 124 -19.41 -12.90 5.57
N ILE A 125 -18.23 -12.63 5.02
CA ILE A 125 -16.97 -12.60 5.78
C ILE A 125 -16.98 -11.47 6.81
N ALA A 126 -17.50 -10.29 6.44
CA ALA A 126 -17.66 -9.17 7.35
C ALA A 126 -18.56 -9.53 8.55
N ALA A 127 -19.71 -10.18 8.29
CA ALA A 127 -20.60 -10.65 9.34
C ALA A 127 -19.94 -11.69 10.27
N ALA A 128 -19.14 -12.61 9.72
CA ALA A 128 -18.44 -13.63 10.51
C ALA A 128 -17.28 -13.06 11.33
N SER A 129 -16.61 -12.02 10.83
CA SER A 129 -15.42 -11.44 11.44
C SER A 129 -15.67 -10.24 12.34
N GLY A 130 -16.85 -9.62 12.24
CA GLY A 130 -17.19 -8.40 12.96
C GLY A 130 -16.58 -7.12 12.37
N TYR A 131 -15.91 -7.20 11.22
CA TYR A 131 -15.39 -6.04 10.50
C TYR A 131 -16.40 -5.46 9.53
N HIS A 132 -16.21 -4.21 9.11
CA HIS A 132 -17.03 -3.62 8.06
C HIS A 132 -16.67 -4.23 6.69
N VAL A 133 -17.65 -4.35 5.78
CA VAL A 133 -17.47 -4.92 4.43
C VAL A 133 -16.28 -4.28 3.70
N ASN A 134 -16.22 -2.94 3.69
CA ASN A 134 -15.13 -2.19 3.07
C ASN A 134 -13.74 -2.53 3.67
N GLU A 135 -13.64 -2.89 4.94
CA GLU A 135 -12.34 -3.26 5.54
C GLU A 135 -11.88 -4.64 5.09
N VAL A 136 -12.82 -5.58 4.95
CA VAL A 136 -12.56 -6.92 4.40
C VAL A 136 -12.17 -6.83 2.93
N GLU A 137 -12.91 -6.02 2.15
CA GLU A 137 -12.63 -5.77 0.75
C GLU A 137 -11.26 -5.11 0.56
N ASP A 138 -10.96 -4.05 1.33
CA ASP A 138 -9.66 -3.39 1.30
C ASP A 138 -8.54 -4.38 1.69
N ALA A 139 -8.73 -5.21 2.71
CA ALA A 139 -7.74 -6.21 3.10
C ALA A 139 -7.48 -7.22 1.97
N TYR A 140 -8.52 -7.63 1.24
CA TYR A 140 -8.39 -8.53 0.08
C TYR A 140 -7.56 -7.92 -1.04
N TYR A 141 -7.93 -6.72 -1.50
CA TYR A 141 -7.31 -6.13 -2.68
C TYR A 141 -5.95 -5.49 -2.43
N TYR A 142 -5.66 -5.07 -1.19
CA TYR A 142 -4.41 -4.37 -0.88
C TYR A 142 -3.37 -5.19 -0.12
N LEU A 143 -3.74 -6.35 0.44
CA LEU A 143 -2.82 -7.26 1.14
C LEU A 143 -2.86 -8.72 0.64
N GLY A 144 -3.64 -9.01 -0.40
CA GLY A 144 -3.74 -10.32 -1.05
C GLY A 144 -2.73 -10.52 -2.17
#